data_AF-A0A401K8L1-F1
#
_entry.id   AF-A0A401K8L1-F1
#
_cell.length_a   1.000
_cell.length_b   1.000
_cell.length_c   1.000
_cell.angle_alpha   90.00
_cell.angle_beta   90.00
_cell.angle_gamma   90.00
#
_symmetry.space_group_name_H-M   'P 1'
#
loop_
_entity.id
_entity.type
_entity.pdbx_description
1 polymer ?
#
loop_
_entity_poly.entity_id
_entity_poly.type
_entity_poly.pdbx_seq_one_letter_code
_entity_poly.pdbx_strand_id
1 'polypeptide(L)'
;MWDLTLHYRNFGKSALRAAGAVVAALLLQSCATAGDGHGGIEAEKAKQLEDARTQARAPFQAGNLATREVRPATLRDSGQPDAISYLRHVDFRFDGGVGFQVDQLALRMVPRAPGDPVWLDDVSSYALQPVSGSVRVTAQSMAALFNTVVFARGSGGDSPQPPLRNFSFSLDDGTLDMRAEMHRRGAWVPIELRGPLVLRDPQTIVFRPNVVKVRGQDAGALMGAAHIELADLLPVSTPAVQLTGSEIVMQVPKLFPPPALDLKLSAIRVTRDGLRMQIGDGNPQMPPLANAADAQRPYILFRGGDIRFLRSMPMNARIDIVVADPAKPFVFNLYRYRDQLVAGSLRFSPDGSIRVLMPSFDTLSAARATKATPADNVAKPALQLAKRTAP
;
A
#
# COMPACT_ATOMS: atom_id res chain seq x y z
N MET A 1 17.72 -93.99 -10.62
CA MET A 1 17.08 -95.30 -10.35
C MET A 1 15.66 -95.00 -9.91
N TRP A 2 14.68 -95.63 -10.57
CA TRP A 2 13.22 -95.43 -10.45
C TRP A 2 12.61 -94.36 -11.37
N ASP A 3 12.59 -94.76 -12.66
CA ASP A 3 11.54 -94.49 -13.64
C ASP A 3 10.14 -94.82 -13.08
N LEU A 4 9.12 -94.03 -13.41
CA LEU A 4 7.73 -94.52 -13.47
C LEU A 4 6.83 -93.70 -14.41
N THR A 5 6.89 -94.08 -15.68
CA THR A 5 5.78 -94.48 -16.56
C THR A 5 4.46 -93.66 -16.56
N LEU A 6 4.27 -92.92 -17.65
CA LEU A 6 2.97 -92.45 -18.15
C LEU A 6 2.00 -93.61 -18.42
N HIS A 7 0.71 -93.39 -18.16
CA HIS A 7 -0.39 -94.15 -18.78
C HIS A 7 -1.22 -93.22 -19.67
N TYR A 8 -1.16 -93.49 -20.97
CA TYR A 8 -1.94 -92.83 -22.01
C TYR A 8 -3.10 -93.76 -22.39
N ARG A 9 -4.32 -93.23 -22.49
CA ARG A 9 -5.45 -93.94 -23.11
C ARG A 9 -6.16 -93.03 -24.10
N ASN A 10 -6.00 -93.41 -25.37
CA ASN A 10 -6.57 -92.81 -26.58
C ASN A 10 -8.00 -93.29 -26.84
N PHE A 11 -8.81 -92.44 -27.50
CA PHE A 11 -9.71 -92.69 -28.65
C PHE A 11 -10.76 -91.54 -28.69
N GLY A 12 -10.98 -90.77 -29.76
CA GLY A 12 -10.38 -90.73 -31.08
C GLY A 12 -10.91 -89.57 -31.95
N LYS A 13 -10.21 -89.37 -33.09
CA LYS A 13 -10.65 -88.83 -34.38
C LYS A 13 -11.52 -87.55 -34.34
N SER A 14 -10.98 -86.39 -34.72
CA SER A 14 -11.06 -85.93 -36.11
C SER A 14 -9.97 -84.92 -36.46
N ALA A 15 -9.52 -85.03 -37.70
CA ALA A 15 -8.37 -84.38 -38.29
C ALA A 15 -8.56 -82.87 -38.55
N LEU A 16 -7.49 -82.13 -38.27
CA LEU A 16 -6.85 -81.15 -39.16
C LEU A 16 -7.76 -80.12 -39.85
N ARG A 17 -7.77 -78.88 -39.32
CA ARG A 17 -7.53 -77.67 -40.13
C ARG A 17 -7.24 -76.45 -39.25
N ALA A 18 -6.24 -75.70 -39.69
CA ALA A 18 -5.89 -74.32 -39.34
C ALA A 18 -5.21 -74.08 -37.98
N ALA A 19 -3.92 -74.44 -37.93
CA ALA A 19 -2.92 -73.61 -37.27
C ALA A 19 -2.98 -72.19 -37.88
N GLY A 20 -3.35 -71.19 -37.07
CA GLY A 20 -3.46 -69.81 -37.56
C GLY A 20 -3.98 -68.76 -36.57
N ALA A 21 -4.04 -69.04 -35.26
CA ALA A 21 -4.65 -68.08 -34.32
C ALA A 21 -4.01 -67.99 -32.92
N VAL A 22 -2.87 -68.64 -32.63
CA VAL A 22 -2.30 -68.62 -31.26
C VAL A 22 -0.91 -67.98 -31.16
N VAL A 23 -0.21 -67.74 -32.29
CA VAL A 23 1.07 -66.99 -32.26
C VAL A 23 0.88 -65.46 -32.33
N ALA A 24 -0.34 -64.99 -32.66
CA ALA A 24 -0.67 -63.56 -32.59
C ALA A 24 -1.07 -63.06 -31.18
N ALA A 25 -1.16 -63.95 -30.18
CA ALA A 25 -1.56 -63.59 -28.81
C ALA A 25 -0.37 -63.42 -27.84
N LEU A 26 0.86 -63.76 -28.25
CA LEU A 26 2.06 -63.66 -27.39
C LEU A 26 3.11 -62.66 -27.90
N LEU A 27 2.83 -61.93 -28.99
CA LEU A 27 3.65 -60.80 -29.46
C LEU A 27 2.97 -59.43 -29.30
N LEU A 28 1.80 -59.36 -28.65
CA LEU A 28 1.10 -58.09 -28.35
C LEU A 28 1.25 -57.64 -26.88
N GLN A 29 2.04 -58.31 -26.06
CA GLN A 29 2.31 -57.88 -24.68
C GLN A 29 3.60 -57.06 -24.50
N SER A 30 4.26 -56.64 -25.58
CA SER A 30 5.51 -55.85 -25.48
C SER A 30 5.42 -54.42 -26.05
N CYS A 31 4.23 -53.93 -26.41
CA CYS A 31 4.04 -52.56 -26.91
C CYS A 31 2.81 -51.89 -26.29
N ALA A 32 2.75 -51.79 -24.96
CA ALA A 32 1.83 -50.89 -24.28
C ALA A 32 2.35 -50.49 -22.88
N THR A 33 3.62 -50.09 -22.80
CA THR A 33 4.12 -49.30 -21.66
C THR A 33 4.85 -48.09 -22.20
N ALA A 34 4.11 -47.27 -22.94
CA ALA A 34 4.49 -45.92 -23.34
C ALA A 34 3.25 -45.03 -23.21
N GLY A 35 2.65 -45.02 -22.01
CA GLY A 35 1.39 -44.34 -21.75
C GLY A 35 1.17 -43.87 -20.31
N ASP A 36 2.14 -44.01 -19.39
CA ASP A 36 1.90 -43.73 -17.96
C ASP A 36 2.71 -42.53 -17.41
N GLY A 37 3.31 -41.72 -18.28
CA GLY A 37 4.04 -40.52 -17.85
C GLY A 37 3.20 -39.24 -17.77
N HIS A 38 2.06 -39.19 -18.49
CA HIS A 38 1.28 -37.95 -18.66
C HIS A 38 0.12 -37.84 -17.65
N GLY A 39 -0.54 -38.96 -17.31
CA GLY A 39 -1.64 -38.98 -16.33
C GLY A 39 -1.22 -38.68 -14.89
N GLY A 40 0.00 -39.03 -14.50
CA GLY A 40 0.55 -38.71 -13.17
C GLY A 40 0.74 -37.21 -12.97
N ILE A 41 1.34 -36.52 -13.95
CA ILE A 41 1.57 -35.07 -13.91
C ILE A 41 0.25 -34.30 -13.93
N GLU A 42 -0.71 -34.74 -14.74
CA GLU A 42 -2.05 -34.12 -14.80
C GLU A 42 -2.81 -34.27 -13.48
N ALA A 43 -2.78 -35.47 -12.87
CA ALA A 43 -3.41 -35.72 -11.58
C ALA A 43 -2.72 -34.92 -10.45
N GLU A 44 -1.39 -34.84 -10.44
CA GLU A 44 -0.64 -34.03 -9.50
C GLU A 44 -0.97 -32.54 -9.65
N LYS A 45 -1.02 -32.02 -10.88
CA LYS A 45 -1.43 -30.63 -11.14
C LYS A 45 -2.87 -30.36 -10.74
N ALA A 46 -3.78 -31.29 -10.98
CA ALA A 46 -5.18 -31.16 -10.57
C ALA A 46 -5.31 -31.07 -9.05
N LYS A 47 -4.58 -31.94 -8.32
CA LYS A 47 -4.51 -31.90 -6.86
C LYS A 47 -3.91 -30.59 -6.35
N GLN A 48 -2.76 -30.17 -6.89
CA GLN A 48 -2.12 -28.90 -6.54
C GLN A 48 -3.04 -27.70 -6.77
N LEU A 49 -3.78 -27.70 -7.89
CA LEU A 49 -4.74 -26.64 -8.20
C LEU A 49 -5.90 -26.61 -7.20
N GLU A 50 -6.41 -27.78 -6.79
CA GLU A 50 -7.51 -27.86 -5.82
C GLU A 50 -7.06 -27.45 -4.41
N ASP A 51 -5.86 -27.84 -4.00
CA ASP A 51 -5.24 -27.41 -2.75
C ASP A 51 -5.05 -25.88 -2.74
N ALA A 52 -4.52 -25.32 -3.82
CA ALA A 52 -4.35 -23.87 -3.99
C ALA A 52 -5.70 -23.13 -3.98
N ARG A 53 -6.74 -23.67 -4.62
CA ARG A 53 -8.10 -23.09 -4.61
C ARG A 53 -8.72 -23.11 -3.22
N THR A 54 -8.54 -24.20 -2.48
CA THR A 54 -9.06 -24.35 -1.12
C THR A 54 -8.37 -23.37 -0.19
N GLN A 55 -7.03 -23.24 -0.28
CA GLN A 55 -6.26 -22.26 0.49
C GLN A 55 -6.65 -20.83 0.13
N ALA A 56 -6.86 -20.54 -1.16
CA ALA A 56 -7.33 -19.23 -1.60
C ALA A 56 -8.71 -18.93 -1.02
N ARG A 57 -9.68 -19.86 -1.09
CA ARG A 57 -11.06 -19.66 -0.57
C ARG A 57 -11.15 -19.62 0.96
N ALA A 58 -10.11 -19.98 1.68
CA ALA A 58 -10.15 -20.01 3.14
C ALA A 58 -10.45 -18.60 3.70
N PRO A 59 -11.51 -18.43 4.51
CA PRO A 59 -11.81 -17.15 5.10
C PRO A 59 -10.65 -16.73 6.02
N PHE A 60 -10.30 -15.45 5.96
CA PHE A 60 -9.29 -14.87 6.83
C PHE A 60 -9.94 -13.95 7.86
N GLN A 61 -9.46 -14.05 9.10
CA GLN A 61 -9.81 -13.14 10.18
C GLN A 61 -8.59 -12.84 11.05
N ALA A 62 -8.45 -11.57 11.45
CA ALA A 62 -7.58 -11.13 12.54
C ALA A 62 -8.28 -10.03 13.33
N GLY A 63 -8.51 -10.27 14.61
CA GLY A 63 -9.34 -9.40 15.46
C GLY A 63 -10.72 -9.17 14.85
N ASN A 64 -11.10 -7.90 14.73
CA ASN A 64 -12.41 -7.46 14.20
C ASN A 64 -12.44 -7.36 12.67
N LEU A 65 -11.34 -7.66 11.98
CA LEU A 65 -11.25 -7.63 10.53
C LEU A 65 -11.29 -9.04 9.98
N ALA A 66 -12.27 -9.30 9.12
CA ALA A 66 -12.40 -10.54 8.38
C ALA A 66 -12.70 -10.25 6.90
N THR A 67 -12.20 -11.13 6.03
CA THR A 67 -12.64 -11.21 4.63
C THR A 67 -14.11 -11.58 4.58
N ARG A 68 -14.84 -11.02 3.62
CA ARG A 68 -16.28 -11.25 3.47
C ARG A 68 -16.55 -11.60 2.03
N GLU A 69 -17.19 -12.73 1.80
CA GLU A 69 -17.72 -13.07 0.47
C GLU A 69 -19.20 -12.65 0.44
N VAL A 70 -19.53 -11.72 -0.45
CA VAL A 70 -20.91 -11.19 -0.58
C VAL A 70 -21.61 -11.73 -1.83
N ARG A 71 -20.84 -12.33 -2.74
CA ARG A 71 -21.29 -12.99 -3.96
C ARG A 71 -20.33 -14.12 -4.32
N PRO A 72 -20.74 -15.16 -5.06
CA PRO A 72 -19.85 -16.25 -5.43
C PRO A 72 -18.62 -15.78 -6.21
N ALA A 73 -17.45 -16.29 -5.86
CA ALA A 73 -16.23 -16.07 -6.64
C ALA A 73 -16.37 -16.57 -8.10
N THR A 74 -15.82 -15.82 -9.04
CA THR A 74 -15.82 -16.13 -10.48
C THR A 74 -14.40 -16.28 -11.00
N LEU A 75 -14.23 -16.54 -12.31
CA LEU A 75 -12.91 -16.48 -12.95
C LEU A 75 -12.34 -15.05 -13.05
N ARG A 76 -13.16 -14.02 -12.78
CA ARG A 76 -12.80 -12.61 -12.97
C ARG A 76 -12.65 -11.84 -11.66
N ASP A 77 -13.26 -12.33 -10.58
CA ASP A 77 -13.29 -11.64 -9.29
C ASP A 77 -13.50 -12.62 -8.11
N SER A 78 -13.09 -12.21 -6.91
CA SER A 78 -13.22 -13.03 -5.69
C SER A 78 -14.58 -12.99 -5.02
N GLY A 79 -15.51 -12.16 -5.50
CA GLY A 79 -16.80 -11.93 -4.85
C GLY A 79 -16.72 -11.20 -3.50
N GLN A 80 -15.54 -10.71 -3.12
CA GLN A 80 -15.34 -9.93 -1.92
C GLN A 80 -15.53 -8.42 -2.20
N PRO A 81 -16.13 -7.65 -1.27
CA PRO A 81 -16.44 -6.24 -1.49
C PRO A 81 -15.28 -5.30 -1.17
N ASP A 82 -14.23 -5.79 -0.51
CA ASP A 82 -13.10 -4.98 -0.05
C ASP A 82 -11.85 -5.84 0.11
N ALA A 83 -10.69 -5.18 0.12
CA ALA A 83 -9.43 -5.77 0.58
C ALA A 83 -9.08 -5.22 1.97
N ILE A 84 -8.29 -5.96 2.73
CA ILE A 84 -7.81 -5.54 4.05
C ILE A 84 -6.32 -5.22 3.95
N SER A 85 -5.89 -4.10 4.53
CA SER A 85 -4.48 -3.75 4.64
C SER A 85 -4.04 -3.62 6.08
N TYR A 86 -2.86 -4.16 6.38
CA TYR A 86 -2.18 -4.04 7.66
C TYR A 86 -0.81 -3.40 7.43
N LEU A 87 -0.50 -2.34 8.17
CA LEU A 87 0.74 -1.59 8.06
C LEU A 87 1.45 -1.60 9.41
N ARG A 88 2.77 -1.77 9.41
CA ARG A 88 3.61 -1.71 10.61
C ARG A 88 4.89 -0.93 10.33
N HIS A 89 5.13 0.12 11.14
CA HIS A 89 6.31 0.98 11.07
C HIS A 89 6.57 1.59 9.68
N VAL A 90 5.52 2.07 9.01
CA VAL A 90 5.59 2.61 7.64
C VAL A 90 5.46 4.13 7.66
N ASP A 91 6.37 4.86 7.03
CA ASP A 91 6.13 6.25 6.65
C ASP A 91 5.29 6.26 5.37
N PHE A 92 3.98 6.38 5.55
CA PHE A 92 3.01 6.34 4.46
C PHE A 92 2.79 7.75 3.91
N ARG A 93 3.14 7.95 2.65
CA ARG A 93 2.98 9.22 1.95
C ARG A 93 2.03 9.06 0.77
N PHE A 94 1.17 10.04 0.56
CA PHE A 94 0.36 10.13 -0.66
C PHE A 94 1.23 10.59 -1.82
N ASP A 95 1.83 11.78 -1.66
CA ASP A 95 2.87 12.31 -2.52
C ASP A 95 3.71 13.37 -1.78
N GLY A 96 4.94 13.59 -2.25
CA GLY A 96 5.87 14.53 -1.63
C GLY A 96 6.08 14.23 -0.14
N GLY A 97 5.82 15.23 0.70
CA GLY A 97 5.85 15.11 2.17
C GLY A 97 4.48 14.87 2.81
N VAL A 98 3.40 14.76 2.02
CA VAL A 98 2.03 14.62 2.53
C VAL A 98 1.80 13.19 2.97
N GLY A 99 1.57 12.96 4.26
CA GLY A 99 1.45 11.61 4.79
C GLY A 99 1.41 11.55 6.31
N PHE A 100 1.62 10.34 6.83
CA PHE A 100 1.70 10.05 8.25
C PHE A 100 2.58 8.83 8.50
N GLN A 101 3.21 8.82 9.67
CA GLN A 101 4.01 7.70 10.14
C GLN A 101 3.09 6.72 10.87
N VAL A 102 2.97 5.52 10.34
CA VAL A 102 2.20 4.43 10.93
C VAL A 102 3.07 3.69 11.93
N ASP A 103 2.60 3.56 13.16
CA ASP A 103 3.16 2.60 14.11
C ASP A 103 2.60 1.20 13.81
N GLN A 104 1.28 1.07 13.96
CA GLN A 104 0.48 -0.06 13.49
C GLN A 104 -0.87 0.43 13.01
N LEU A 105 -1.37 -0.11 11.90
CA LEU A 105 -2.66 0.25 11.34
C LEU A 105 -3.29 -0.93 10.63
N ALA A 106 -4.57 -1.16 10.88
CA ALA A 106 -5.40 -2.07 10.12
C ALA A 106 -6.58 -1.31 9.52
N LEU A 107 -6.81 -1.50 8.22
CA LEU A 107 -7.82 -0.77 7.46
C LEU A 107 -8.48 -1.66 6.41
N ARG A 108 -9.70 -1.28 6.00
CA ARG A 108 -10.32 -1.78 4.77
C ARG A 108 -10.02 -0.84 3.62
N MET A 109 -9.87 -1.41 2.43
CA MET A 109 -9.76 -0.72 1.16
C MET A 109 -11.02 -1.05 0.37
N VAL A 110 -11.89 -0.06 0.21
CA VAL A 110 -13.24 -0.25 -0.31
C VAL A 110 -13.34 0.39 -1.69
N PRO A 111 -13.49 -0.40 -2.77
CA PRO A 111 -13.82 0.11 -4.10
C PRO A 111 -15.08 0.97 -4.07
N ARG A 112 -15.14 2.02 -4.88
CA ARG A 112 -16.33 2.88 -4.97
C ARG A 112 -17.50 2.22 -5.67
N ALA A 113 -17.23 1.30 -6.60
CA ALA A 113 -18.23 0.54 -7.32
C ALA A 113 -18.21 -0.92 -6.85
N PRO A 114 -19.38 -1.50 -6.51
CA PRO A 114 -19.46 -2.91 -6.15
C PRO A 114 -18.94 -3.83 -7.26
N GLY A 115 -18.03 -4.72 -6.91
CA GLY A 115 -17.45 -5.69 -7.82
C GLY A 115 -16.20 -5.22 -8.58
N ASP A 116 -15.86 -3.94 -8.49
CA ASP A 116 -14.56 -3.44 -8.97
C ASP A 116 -13.43 -3.85 -8.01
N PRO A 117 -12.20 -4.03 -8.52
CA PRO A 117 -11.04 -4.22 -7.68
C PRO A 117 -10.62 -2.90 -7.01
N VAL A 118 -9.84 -3.02 -5.94
CA VAL A 118 -9.05 -1.89 -5.41
C VAL A 118 -7.94 -1.59 -6.41
N TRP A 119 -8.07 -0.51 -7.19
CA TRP A 119 -7.09 -0.16 -8.21
C TRP A 119 -6.07 0.85 -7.71
N LEU A 120 -4.87 0.37 -7.38
CA LEU A 120 -3.81 1.20 -6.80
C LEU A 120 -3.31 2.33 -7.72
N ASP A 121 -3.42 2.18 -9.05
CA ASP A 121 -3.04 3.25 -9.98
C ASP A 121 -4.11 4.34 -10.10
N ASP A 122 -5.35 4.05 -9.73
CA ASP A 122 -6.44 5.02 -9.69
C ASP A 122 -6.88 5.22 -8.24
N VAL A 123 -6.19 6.13 -7.56
CA VAL A 123 -6.46 6.52 -6.17
C VAL A 123 -7.85 7.14 -5.97
N SER A 124 -8.57 7.49 -7.04
CA SER A 124 -9.95 7.95 -6.92
C SER A 124 -10.97 6.81 -6.86
N SER A 125 -10.59 5.60 -7.28
CA SER A 125 -11.47 4.43 -7.43
C SER A 125 -11.83 3.72 -6.12
N TYR A 126 -11.18 4.06 -5.01
CA TYR A 126 -11.42 3.42 -3.71
C TYR A 126 -11.28 4.42 -2.54
N ALA A 127 -11.74 3.99 -1.37
CA ALA A 127 -11.57 4.67 -0.09
C ALA A 127 -10.77 3.80 0.88
N LEU A 128 -10.06 4.44 1.80
CA LEU A 128 -9.42 3.80 2.93
C LEU A 128 -10.31 3.98 4.17
N GLN A 129 -10.60 2.88 4.85
CA GLN A 129 -11.38 2.81 6.08
C GLN A 129 -10.52 2.26 7.22
N PRO A 130 -9.71 3.10 7.90
CA PRO A 130 -9.03 2.73 9.13
C PRO A 130 -10.00 2.16 10.18
N VAL A 131 -9.66 1.00 10.74
CA VAL A 131 -10.47 0.33 11.77
C VAL A 131 -9.82 0.43 13.14
N SER A 132 -8.53 0.14 13.23
CA SER A 132 -7.74 0.31 14.45
C SER A 132 -6.29 0.60 14.11
N GLY A 133 -5.66 1.46 14.89
CA GLY A 133 -4.24 1.76 14.75
C GLY A 133 -3.83 3.06 15.42
N SER A 134 -2.52 3.30 15.39
CA SER A 134 -1.94 4.57 15.79
C SER A 134 -1.02 5.10 14.70
N VAL A 135 -1.18 6.39 14.43
CA VAL A 135 -0.39 7.12 13.44
C VAL A 135 0.13 8.41 14.05
N ARG A 136 1.20 8.94 13.47
CA ARG A 136 1.81 10.21 13.87
C ARG A 136 1.96 11.10 12.65
N VAL A 137 1.44 12.32 12.74
CA VAL A 137 1.69 13.37 11.74
C VAL A 137 2.81 14.26 12.26
N THR A 138 3.94 14.31 11.55
CA THR A 138 5.06 15.17 11.95
C THR A 138 4.80 16.63 11.60
N ALA A 139 5.56 17.55 12.18
CA ALA A 139 5.54 18.96 11.79
C ALA A 139 5.78 19.16 10.28
N GLN A 140 6.70 18.39 9.69
CA GLN A 140 7.00 18.44 8.26
C GLN A 140 5.82 17.93 7.42
N SER A 141 5.16 16.86 7.85
CA SER A 141 3.98 16.32 7.18
C SER A 141 2.79 17.29 7.25
N MET A 142 2.60 18.00 8.37
CA MET A 142 1.59 19.08 8.49
C MET A 142 1.92 20.23 7.54
N ALA A 143 3.18 20.68 7.51
CA ALA A 143 3.62 21.74 6.61
C ALA A 143 3.39 21.36 5.14
N ALA A 144 3.73 20.13 4.75
CA ALA A 144 3.46 19.63 3.40
C ALA A 144 1.95 19.65 3.11
N LEU A 145 1.13 19.04 3.98
CA LEU A 145 -0.34 18.98 3.84
C LEU A 145 -0.96 20.37 3.63
N PHE A 146 -0.60 21.35 4.46
CA PHE A 146 -1.17 22.69 4.39
C PHE A 146 -0.70 23.46 3.15
N ASN A 147 0.58 23.35 2.80
CA ASN A 147 1.14 24.08 1.67
C ASN A 147 0.79 23.47 0.30
N THR A 148 0.48 22.16 0.23
CA THR A 148 0.25 21.47 -1.05
C THR A 148 -1.15 20.93 -1.27
N VAL A 149 -1.99 20.83 -0.23
CA VAL A 149 -3.36 20.31 -0.36
C VAL A 149 -4.37 21.35 0.10
N VAL A 150 -4.29 21.81 1.35
CA VAL A 150 -5.32 22.68 1.94
C VAL A 150 -5.32 24.08 1.31
N PHE A 151 -4.14 24.65 1.06
CA PHE A 151 -3.98 26.00 0.50
C PHE A 151 -3.28 26.02 -0.86
N ALA A 152 -3.19 24.87 -1.54
CA ALA A 152 -2.65 24.83 -2.89
C ALA A 152 -3.56 25.59 -3.86
N ARG A 153 -3.01 26.69 -4.40
CA ARG A 153 -3.51 27.51 -5.51
C ARG A 153 -5.04 27.50 -5.63
N GLY A 154 -5.67 28.41 -4.87
CA GLY A 154 -7.07 28.84 -4.96
C GLY A 154 -8.02 27.81 -5.56
N SER A 155 -8.77 27.11 -4.70
CA SER A 155 -9.91 26.26 -5.10
C SER A 155 -10.62 26.88 -6.31
N GLY A 156 -10.60 26.16 -7.44
CA GLY A 156 -10.96 26.71 -8.75
C GLY A 156 -12.28 27.49 -8.75
N GLY A 157 -12.29 28.56 -9.55
CA GLY A 157 -13.40 29.49 -9.71
C GLY A 157 -13.15 30.81 -8.97
N ASP A 158 -12.68 31.82 -9.70
CA ASP A 158 -12.60 33.26 -9.37
C ASP A 158 -12.04 33.69 -8.00
N SER A 159 -11.51 32.77 -7.21
CA SER A 159 -11.01 33.05 -5.86
C SER A 159 -9.61 33.65 -5.95
N PRO A 160 -9.39 34.86 -5.39
CA PRO A 160 -8.08 35.48 -5.34
C PRO A 160 -7.10 34.59 -4.54
N GLN A 161 -5.81 34.85 -4.74
CA GLN A 161 -4.68 34.20 -4.07
C GLN A 161 -4.98 33.72 -2.63
N PRO A 162 -4.56 32.52 -2.21
CA PRO A 162 -4.91 31.98 -0.90
C PRO A 162 -4.55 32.96 0.23
N PRO A 163 -5.42 33.14 1.24
CA PRO A 163 -5.25 34.16 2.29
C PRO A 163 -4.05 33.89 3.20
N LEU A 164 -3.57 32.64 3.21
CA LEU A 164 -2.42 32.17 3.96
C LEU A 164 -1.45 31.38 3.06
N ARG A 165 -0.16 31.46 3.38
CA ARG A 165 0.90 30.64 2.74
C ARG A 165 2.09 30.40 3.68
N ASN A 166 3.06 29.62 3.22
CA ASN A 166 4.34 29.38 3.92
C ASN A 166 4.14 28.81 5.33
N PHE A 167 3.26 27.83 5.46
CA PHE A 167 2.98 27.19 6.74
C PHE A 167 4.19 26.42 7.25
N SER A 168 4.52 26.61 8.52
CA SER A 168 5.45 25.78 9.28
C SER A 168 4.86 25.51 10.66
N PHE A 169 5.24 24.38 11.23
CA PHE A 169 4.70 23.89 12.49
C PHE A 169 5.82 23.46 13.42
N SER A 170 5.60 23.60 14.71
CA SER A 170 6.37 22.95 15.76
C SER A 170 5.41 22.49 16.86
N LEU A 171 5.71 21.37 17.50
CA LEU A 171 4.89 20.80 18.54
C LEU A 171 5.72 20.67 19.80
N ASP A 172 5.15 21.09 20.93
CA ASP A 172 5.74 20.92 22.25
C ASP A 172 4.64 20.58 23.23
N ASP A 173 4.87 19.57 24.04
CA ASP A 173 3.92 18.80 24.85
C ASP A 173 2.56 19.51 25.12
N GLY A 174 1.52 19.08 24.41
CA GLY A 174 0.17 19.66 24.52
C GLY A 174 -0.11 20.92 23.68
N THR A 175 0.88 21.53 23.05
CA THR A 175 0.76 22.77 22.27
C THR A 175 1.28 22.66 20.84
N LEU A 176 0.53 23.23 19.91
CA LEU A 176 0.93 23.48 18.53
C LEU A 176 1.36 24.94 18.40
N ASP A 177 2.50 25.18 17.77
CA ASP A 177 2.93 26.47 17.26
C ASP A 177 2.87 26.40 15.72
N MET A 178 2.06 27.29 15.13
CA MET A 178 1.87 27.43 13.70
C MET A 178 2.35 28.81 13.28
N ARG A 179 3.26 28.85 12.30
CA ARG A 179 3.68 30.09 11.63
C ARG A 179 3.22 30.06 10.18
N ALA A 180 2.76 31.20 9.69
CA ALA A 180 2.37 31.40 8.29
C ALA A 180 2.54 32.87 7.89
N GLU A 181 2.35 33.16 6.61
CA GLU A 181 2.17 34.51 6.09
C GLU A 181 0.71 34.72 5.71
N MET A 182 0.13 35.81 6.21
CA MET A 182 -1.21 36.29 5.91
C MET A 182 -1.15 37.43 4.89
N HIS A 183 -2.02 37.41 3.89
CA HIS A 183 -2.17 38.56 2.99
C HIS A 183 -3.12 39.61 3.61
N ARG A 184 -2.61 40.81 3.91
CA ARG A 184 -3.40 41.90 4.51
C ARG A 184 -2.98 43.25 3.93
N ARG A 185 -3.97 44.04 3.47
CA ARG A 185 -3.78 45.40 2.94
C ARG A 185 -2.66 45.47 1.87
N GLY A 186 -2.61 44.50 0.97
CA GLY A 186 -1.65 44.44 -0.14
C GLY A 186 -0.23 43.96 0.23
N ALA A 187 -0.02 43.51 1.47
CA ALA A 187 1.27 43.00 1.93
C ALA A 187 1.14 41.62 2.58
N TRP A 188 2.19 40.82 2.49
CA TRP A 188 2.34 39.59 3.28
C TRP A 188 2.86 39.93 4.67
N VAL A 189 2.14 39.45 5.68
CA VAL A 189 2.43 39.74 7.08
C VAL A 189 2.62 38.42 7.82
N PRO A 190 3.75 38.21 8.51
CA PRO A 190 3.95 37.01 9.29
C PRO A 190 3.00 36.98 10.49
N ILE A 191 2.40 35.81 10.71
CA ILE A 191 1.52 35.51 11.83
C ILE A 191 1.99 34.23 12.51
N GLU A 192 1.95 34.23 13.84
CA GLU A 192 2.26 33.08 14.67
C GLU A 192 1.08 32.82 15.60
N LEU A 193 0.57 31.59 15.58
CA LEU A 193 -0.50 31.13 16.46
C LEU A 193 0.04 30.01 17.33
N ARG A 194 -0.22 30.06 18.64
CA ARG A 194 0.11 28.97 19.55
C ARG A 194 -1.07 28.63 20.44
N GLY A 195 -1.25 27.35 20.72
CA GLY A 195 -2.33 26.85 21.58
C GLY A 195 -2.52 25.33 21.49
N PRO A 196 -3.48 24.77 22.24
CA PRO A 196 -3.77 23.34 22.21
C PRO A 196 -4.53 22.89 20.95
N LEU A 197 -4.34 21.63 20.58
CA LEU A 197 -5.22 20.88 19.70
C LEU A 197 -6.17 20.02 20.52
N VAL A 198 -7.45 20.05 20.19
CA VAL A 198 -8.47 19.21 20.84
C VAL A 198 -9.25 18.40 19.81
N LEU A 199 -9.58 17.17 20.16
CA LEU A 199 -10.52 16.36 19.38
C LEU A 199 -11.93 16.76 19.81
N ARG A 200 -12.68 17.43 18.92
CA ARG A 200 -14.07 17.85 19.21
C ARG A 200 -15.02 16.68 19.07
N ASP A 201 -14.81 15.89 18.02
CA ASP A 201 -15.57 14.68 17.68
C ASP A 201 -14.66 13.73 16.89
N PRO A 202 -15.08 12.49 16.58
CA PRO A 202 -14.22 11.50 15.92
C PRO A 202 -13.65 11.91 14.55
N GLN A 203 -14.12 12.99 13.91
CA GLN A 203 -13.63 13.43 12.61
C GLN A 203 -13.13 14.88 12.59
N THR A 204 -13.28 15.59 13.71
CA THR A 204 -12.96 17.02 13.80
C THR A 204 -11.91 17.30 14.87
N ILE A 205 -10.80 17.88 14.44
CA ILE A 205 -9.79 18.47 15.33
C ILE A 205 -9.96 19.98 15.32
N VAL A 206 -9.85 20.60 16.50
CA VAL A 206 -9.93 22.04 16.69
C VAL A 206 -8.61 22.54 17.25
N PHE A 207 -8.02 23.51 16.58
CA PHE A 207 -6.93 24.31 17.12
C PHE A 207 -7.51 25.53 17.82
N ARG A 208 -7.14 25.73 19.09
CA ARG A 208 -7.57 26.86 19.92
C ARG A 208 -6.38 27.75 20.25
N PRO A 209 -5.98 28.66 19.35
CA PRO A 209 -4.91 29.60 19.65
C PRO A 209 -5.25 30.42 20.90
N ASN A 210 -4.33 30.43 21.86
CA ASN A 210 -4.38 31.32 23.03
C ASN A 210 -3.26 32.36 23.00
N VAL A 211 -2.34 32.26 22.05
CA VAL A 211 -1.32 33.26 21.73
C VAL A 211 -1.42 33.57 20.25
N VAL A 212 -1.49 34.86 19.93
CA VAL A 212 -1.52 35.39 18.56
C VAL A 212 -0.46 36.46 18.43
N LYS A 213 0.50 36.27 17.53
CA LYS A 213 1.50 37.29 17.21
C LYS A 213 1.41 37.70 15.75
N VAL A 214 1.55 39.00 15.50
CA VAL A 214 1.59 39.59 14.15
C VAL A 214 2.86 40.42 14.04
N ARG A 215 3.72 40.13 13.05
CA ARG A 215 5.06 40.76 12.94
C ARG A 215 5.89 40.62 14.23
N GLY A 216 5.78 39.46 14.89
CA GLY A 216 6.47 39.15 16.13
C GLY A 216 5.93 39.85 17.38
N GLN A 217 4.97 40.76 17.25
CA GLN A 217 4.34 41.47 18.37
C GLN A 217 3.10 40.72 18.85
N ASP A 218 2.89 40.65 20.17
CA ASP A 218 1.68 40.09 20.75
C ASP A 218 0.47 40.94 20.35
N ALA A 219 -0.47 40.31 19.64
CA ALA A 219 -1.70 40.93 19.18
C ALA A 219 -2.89 40.63 20.10
N GLY A 220 -2.78 39.67 21.04
CA GLY A 220 -3.90 39.18 21.85
C GLY A 220 -4.52 40.27 22.72
N ALA A 221 -3.70 41.10 23.37
CA ALA A 221 -4.18 42.20 24.21
C ALA A 221 -4.97 43.24 23.39
N LEU A 222 -4.48 43.59 22.19
CA LEU A 222 -5.14 44.55 21.30
C LEU A 222 -6.43 43.98 20.73
N MET A 223 -6.44 42.69 20.36
CA MET A 223 -7.63 41.99 19.90
C MET A 223 -8.72 41.97 20.97
N GLY A 224 -8.35 41.64 22.21
CA GLY A 224 -9.29 41.64 23.34
C GLY A 224 -9.88 43.02 23.63
N ALA A 225 -9.05 44.08 23.63
CA ALA A 225 -9.52 45.44 23.88
C ALA A 225 -10.44 45.99 22.78
N ALA A 226 -10.24 45.57 21.53
CA ALA A 226 -11.02 46.00 20.39
C ALA A 226 -12.18 45.05 20.03
N HIS A 227 -12.38 43.96 20.80
CA HIS A 227 -13.34 42.89 20.51
C HIS A 227 -13.18 42.29 19.11
N ILE A 228 -11.93 42.14 18.63
CA ILE A 228 -11.61 41.57 17.32
C ILE A 228 -11.36 40.07 17.48
N GLU A 229 -12.03 39.24 16.69
CA GLU A 229 -11.83 37.79 16.69
C GLU A 229 -10.74 37.38 15.69
N LEU A 230 -10.21 36.15 15.83
CA LEU A 230 -9.24 35.62 14.87
C LEU A 230 -9.84 35.53 13.45
N ALA A 231 -11.15 35.23 13.35
CA ALA A 231 -11.93 35.22 12.11
C ALA A 231 -11.84 36.54 11.33
N ASP A 232 -11.82 37.67 12.04
CA ASP A 232 -11.73 39.00 11.43
C ASP A 232 -10.33 39.29 10.88
N LEU A 233 -9.30 38.61 11.41
CA LEU A 233 -7.92 38.74 10.96
C LEU A 233 -7.60 37.80 9.81
N LEU A 234 -8.15 36.58 9.84
CA LEU A 234 -7.76 35.49 8.96
C LEU A 234 -8.98 34.84 8.30
N PRO A 235 -9.57 35.40 7.24
CA PRO A 235 -10.70 34.75 6.58
C PRO A 235 -10.25 33.44 5.91
N VAL A 236 -10.31 32.34 6.65
CA VAL A 236 -9.99 30.99 6.20
C VAL A 236 -11.29 30.21 6.14
N SER A 237 -11.74 29.95 4.92
CA SER A 237 -12.90 29.10 4.67
C SER A 237 -12.60 28.19 3.50
N THR A 238 -12.30 26.93 3.81
CA THR A 238 -12.17 25.84 2.85
C THR A 238 -13.09 24.70 3.29
N PRO A 239 -13.44 23.75 2.40
CA PRO A 239 -14.24 22.59 2.79
C PRO A 239 -13.62 21.72 3.90
N ALA A 240 -12.29 21.81 4.10
CA ALA A 240 -11.54 21.02 5.07
C ALA A 240 -11.14 21.80 6.34
N VAL A 241 -11.01 23.12 6.25
CA VAL A 241 -10.58 24.01 7.34
C VAL A 241 -11.47 25.24 7.38
N GLN A 242 -12.09 25.50 8.53
CA GLN A 242 -12.93 26.65 8.79
C GLN A 242 -12.42 27.40 10.01
N LEU A 243 -12.53 28.72 10.00
CA LEU A 243 -12.32 29.54 11.18
C LEU A 243 -13.68 29.95 11.76
N THR A 244 -13.93 29.59 13.01
CA THR A 244 -15.18 29.90 13.73
C THR A 244 -14.82 30.69 14.98
N GLY A 245 -15.06 32.00 14.95
CA GLY A 245 -14.64 32.95 15.97
C GLY A 245 -13.11 32.93 16.17
N SER A 246 -12.66 32.34 17.27
CA SER A 246 -11.23 32.17 17.58
C SER A 246 -10.72 30.73 17.43
N GLU A 247 -11.52 29.81 16.90
CA GLU A 247 -11.17 28.39 16.73
C GLU A 247 -10.93 28.02 15.26
N ILE A 248 -9.82 27.36 14.97
CA ILE A 248 -9.58 26.77 13.64
C ILE A 248 -10.07 25.32 13.67
N VAL A 249 -11.15 25.05 12.97
CA VAL A 249 -11.87 23.77 12.91
C VAL A 249 -11.42 23.01 11.65
N MET A 250 -10.91 21.79 11.84
CA MET A 250 -10.38 20.96 10.77
C MET A 250 -11.13 19.63 10.65
N GLN A 251 -11.68 19.38 9.47
CA GLN A 251 -12.33 18.12 9.11
C GLN A 251 -11.26 17.13 8.63
N VAL A 252 -10.76 16.27 9.53
CA VAL A 252 -9.58 15.43 9.28
C VAL A 252 -9.69 14.57 8.02
N PRO A 253 -10.81 13.87 7.74
CA PRO A 253 -11.02 13.12 6.50
C PRO A 253 -10.82 13.93 5.21
N LYS A 254 -11.10 15.24 5.25
CA LYS A 254 -11.08 16.13 4.09
C LYS A 254 -9.74 16.84 3.89
N LEU A 255 -8.82 16.73 4.85
CA LEU A 255 -7.51 17.37 4.76
C LEU A 255 -6.61 16.65 3.75
N PHE A 256 -6.70 15.33 3.69
CA PHE A 256 -5.81 14.49 2.91
C PHE A 256 -6.26 14.38 1.45
N PRO A 257 -5.32 14.23 0.50
CA PRO A 257 -5.66 13.98 -0.89
C PRO A 257 -6.25 12.57 -1.05
N PRO A 258 -6.82 12.24 -2.23
CA PRO A 258 -7.28 10.89 -2.53
C PRO A 258 -6.22 9.79 -2.24
N PRO A 259 -6.62 8.54 -1.97
CA PRO A 259 -7.99 8.04 -1.81
C PRO A 259 -8.70 8.67 -0.62
N ALA A 260 -10.03 8.71 -0.68
CA ALA A 260 -10.82 9.26 0.42
C ALA A 260 -10.56 8.48 1.70
N LEU A 261 -10.36 9.19 2.81
CA LEU A 261 -10.19 8.58 4.12
C LEU A 261 -11.51 8.62 4.88
N ASP A 262 -12.10 7.47 5.14
CA ASP A 262 -13.24 7.34 6.04
C ASP A 262 -12.72 6.83 7.39
N LEU A 263 -12.19 7.78 8.17
CA LEU A 263 -11.55 7.52 9.47
C LEU A 263 -12.40 8.07 10.62
N LYS A 264 -12.28 7.44 11.79
CA LYS A 264 -12.83 7.91 13.06
C LYS A 264 -11.75 7.82 14.15
N LEU A 265 -11.35 8.97 14.66
CA LEU A 265 -10.38 9.11 15.74
C LEU A 265 -11.04 8.82 17.08
N SER A 266 -10.33 8.12 17.95
CA SER A 266 -10.71 7.90 19.35
C SER A 266 -9.93 8.80 20.30
N ALA A 267 -8.70 9.19 19.93
CA ALA A 267 -7.87 10.10 20.71
C ALA A 267 -6.84 10.81 19.83
N ILE A 268 -6.39 11.97 20.33
CA ILE A 268 -5.21 12.66 19.82
C ILE A 268 -4.27 13.00 20.97
N ARG A 269 -2.98 13.08 20.70
CA ARG A 269 -1.98 13.60 21.64
C ARG A 269 -0.94 14.40 20.90
N VAL A 270 -0.72 15.63 21.33
CA VAL A 270 0.35 16.49 20.83
C VAL A 270 1.64 16.16 21.58
N THR A 271 2.64 15.65 20.86
CA THR A 271 3.96 15.32 21.38
C THR A 271 5.03 16.07 20.59
N ARG A 272 6.26 16.15 21.12
CA ARG A 272 7.37 16.84 20.44
C ARG A 272 7.72 16.27 19.07
N ASP A 273 7.52 14.96 18.88
CA ASP A 273 7.75 14.25 17.62
C ASP A 273 6.56 14.36 16.64
N GLY A 274 5.41 14.89 17.05
CA GLY A 274 4.26 15.09 16.16
C GLY A 274 2.89 15.01 16.84
N LEU A 275 1.84 15.07 16.02
CA LEU A 275 0.48 14.80 16.46
C LEU A 275 0.23 13.29 16.35
N ARG A 276 0.12 12.61 17.49
CA ARG A 276 -0.31 11.22 17.55
C ARG A 276 -1.83 11.16 17.44
N MET A 277 -2.33 10.31 16.57
CA MET A 277 -3.76 10.06 16.35
C MET A 277 -4.02 8.57 16.53
N GLN A 278 -5.04 8.27 17.34
CA GLN A 278 -5.49 6.91 17.59
C GLN A 278 -6.81 6.65 16.86
N ILE A 279 -6.91 5.51 16.21
CA ILE A 279 -8.10 4.98 15.54
C ILE A 279 -8.55 3.75 16.30
N GLY A 280 -9.85 3.63 16.58
CA GLY A 280 -10.40 2.50 17.35
C GLY A 280 -9.70 2.34 18.71
N ASP A 281 -9.35 1.11 19.05
CA ASP A 281 -8.59 0.79 20.28
C ASP A 281 -7.09 1.10 20.16
N GLY A 282 -6.59 1.48 18.98
CA GLY A 282 -5.19 1.82 18.73
C GLY A 282 -4.23 0.63 18.66
N ASN A 283 -4.72 -0.61 18.84
CA ASN A 283 -3.90 -1.81 18.94
C ASN A 283 -4.47 -2.93 18.06
N PRO A 284 -4.35 -2.82 16.73
CA PRO A 284 -4.90 -3.81 15.82
C PRO A 284 -4.20 -5.16 15.99
N GLN A 285 -4.98 -6.25 15.93
CA GLN A 285 -4.39 -7.59 15.87
C GLN A 285 -3.70 -7.79 14.52
N MET A 286 -2.37 -7.79 14.53
CA MET A 286 -1.56 -7.96 13.33
C MET A 286 -1.47 -9.45 12.95
N PRO A 287 -1.89 -9.85 11.75
CA PRO A 287 -1.72 -11.23 11.29
C PRO A 287 -0.25 -11.55 10.98
N PRO A 288 0.14 -12.84 11.01
CA PRO A 288 1.49 -13.24 10.62
C PRO A 288 1.72 -13.04 9.12
N LEU A 289 2.93 -12.63 8.76
CA LEU A 289 3.42 -12.68 7.38
C LEU A 289 3.65 -14.13 6.95
N ALA A 290 3.63 -14.38 5.63
CA ALA A 290 3.88 -15.72 5.07
C ALA A 290 5.30 -16.19 5.40
N ASN A 291 6.25 -15.26 5.36
CA ASN A 291 7.61 -15.47 5.82
C ASN A 291 7.78 -14.87 7.22
N ALA A 292 7.89 -15.72 8.24
CA ALA A 292 8.05 -15.29 9.63
C ALA A 292 9.32 -14.45 9.86
N ALA A 293 10.39 -14.66 9.08
CA ALA A 293 11.62 -13.89 9.19
C ALA A 293 11.42 -12.39 8.84
N ASP A 294 10.37 -12.06 8.09
CA ASP A 294 10.06 -10.68 7.74
C ASP A 294 9.22 -9.96 8.79
N ALA A 295 8.66 -10.67 9.78
CA ALA A 295 7.74 -10.09 10.75
C ALA A 295 8.37 -8.97 11.60
N GLN A 296 9.71 -8.94 11.70
CA GLN A 296 10.46 -7.89 12.41
C GLN A 296 10.76 -6.65 11.55
N ARG A 297 10.52 -6.72 10.24
CA ARG A 297 10.71 -5.60 9.32
C ARG A 297 9.47 -4.70 9.32
N PRO A 298 9.60 -3.42 8.96
CA PRO A 298 8.47 -2.65 8.48
C PRO A 298 7.79 -3.32 7.28
N TYR A 299 6.46 -3.33 7.26
CA TYR A 299 5.70 -4.00 6.20
C TYR A 299 4.32 -3.38 5.94
N ILE A 300 3.81 -3.68 4.75
CA ILE A 300 2.41 -3.55 4.34
C ILE A 300 1.95 -4.94 3.91
N LEU A 301 0.85 -5.42 4.49
CA LEU A 301 0.23 -6.69 4.13
C LEU A 301 -1.16 -6.42 3.57
N PHE A 302 -1.45 -6.95 2.40
CA PHE A 302 -2.81 -7.03 1.87
C PHE A 302 -3.38 -8.43 2.03
N ARG A 303 -4.66 -8.51 2.41
CA ARG A 303 -5.44 -9.74 2.57
C ARG A 303 -6.83 -9.58 1.98
N GLY A 304 -7.27 -10.56 1.20
CA GLY A 304 -8.61 -10.56 0.63
C GLY A 304 -8.79 -9.54 -0.48
N GLY A 305 -10.00 -9.53 -1.04
CA GLY A 305 -10.38 -8.63 -2.12
C GLY A 305 -9.57 -8.83 -3.41
N ASP A 306 -9.96 -8.10 -4.43
CA ASP A 306 -9.22 -8.05 -5.69
C ASP A 306 -8.42 -6.76 -5.73
N ILE A 307 -7.10 -6.86 -5.91
CA ILE A 307 -6.21 -5.69 -5.94
C ILE A 307 -5.61 -5.59 -7.32
N ARG A 308 -5.89 -4.48 -8.01
CA ARG A 308 -5.31 -4.19 -9.31
C ARG A 308 -4.13 -3.23 -9.15
N PHE A 309 -3.00 -3.60 -9.74
CA PHE A 309 -1.81 -2.76 -9.81
C PHE A 309 -1.09 -3.00 -11.14
N LEU A 310 -0.53 -1.94 -11.72
CA LEU A 310 0.06 -2.00 -13.06
C LEU A 310 -0.94 -2.57 -14.09
N ARG A 311 -0.65 -3.76 -14.60
CA ARG A 311 -1.51 -4.53 -15.52
C ARG A 311 -1.87 -5.91 -14.95
N SER A 312 -1.75 -6.08 -13.63
CA SER A 312 -1.99 -7.32 -12.91
C SER A 312 -3.12 -7.14 -11.90
N MET A 313 -3.86 -8.22 -11.64
CA MET A 313 -4.94 -8.24 -10.66
C MET A 313 -5.01 -9.59 -9.96
N PRO A 314 -4.23 -9.81 -8.89
CA PRO A 314 -4.49 -10.92 -7.98
C PRO A 314 -5.91 -10.80 -7.39
N MET A 315 -6.63 -11.91 -7.44
CA MET A 315 -7.93 -12.08 -6.80
C MET A 315 -7.74 -12.68 -5.41
N ASN A 316 -8.59 -12.29 -4.46
CA ASN A 316 -8.50 -12.69 -3.06
C ASN A 316 -7.05 -12.59 -2.53
N ALA A 317 -6.47 -11.41 -2.74
CA ALA A 317 -5.02 -11.25 -2.75
C ALA A 317 -4.40 -11.48 -1.36
N ARG A 318 -3.24 -12.14 -1.33
CA ARG A 318 -2.29 -12.09 -0.23
C ARG A 318 -0.99 -11.50 -0.74
N ILE A 319 -0.68 -10.27 -0.31
CA ILE A 319 0.52 -9.56 -0.76
C ILE A 319 1.29 -9.06 0.46
N ASP A 320 2.49 -9.58 0.66
CA ASP A 320 3.40 -9.21 1.73
C ASP A 320 4.46 -8.25 1.16
N ILE A 321 4.32 -6.94 1.41
CA ILE A 321 5.29 -5.92 1.02
C ILE A 321 6.18 -5.62 2.22
N VAL A 322 7.48 -5.88 2.09
CA VAL A 322 8.45 -5.67 3.17
C VAL A 322 9.59 -4.81 2.66
N VAL A 323 10.16 -3.99 3.55
CA VAL A 323 11.30 -3.15 3.16
C VAL A 323 12.49 -4.01 2.73
N ALA A 324 13.09 -3.65 1.59
CA ALA A 324 14.21 -4.38 1.01
C ALA A 324 15.46 -4.31 1.91
N ASP A 325 15.80 -3.11 2.39
CA ASP A 325 16.87 -2.86 3.35
C ASP A 325 16.28 -2.57 4.75
N PRO A 326 16.34 -3.54 5.69
CA PRO A 326 15.79 -3.36 7.03
C PRO A 326 16.57 -2.35 7.89
N ALA A 327 17.75 -1.90 7.46
CA ALA A 327 18.50 -0.85 8.14
C ALA A 327 17.97 0.57 7.84
N LYS A 328 17.00 0.70 6.92
CA LYS A 328 16.41 1.98 6.52
C LYS A 328 14.94 2.07 6.94
N PRO A 329 14.44 3.28 7.26
CA PRO A 329 13.01 3.50 7.43
C PRO A 329 12.24 3.11 6.16
N PHE A 330 11.05 2.53 6.31
CA PHE A 330 10.24 2.17 5.16
C PHE A 330 9.32 3.32 4.76
N VAL A 331 9.73 4.06 3.72
CA VAL A 331 8.93 5.13 3.12
C VAL A 331 8.16 4.54 1.94
N PHE A 332 6.84 4.50 2.05
CA PHE A 332 5.93 4.09 0.99
C PHE A 332 5.22 5.33 0.43
N ASN A 333 5.36 5.59 -0.87
CA ASN A 333 4.66 6.66 -1.55
C ASN A 333 3.57 6.05 -2.44
N LEU A 334 2.30 6.30 -2.13
CA LEU A 334 1.16 5.72 -2.83
C LEU A 334 1.11 6.18 -4.29
N TYR A 335 1.27 7.47 -4.58
CA TYR A 335 1.14 7.97 -5.96
C TYR A 335 2.33 7.58 -6.83
N ARG A 336 3.47 7.27 -6.19
CA ARG A 336 4.72 6.86 -6.84
C ARG A 336 5.10 5.42 -6.56
N TYR A 337 4.15 4.60 -6.10
CA TYR A 337 4.43 3.22 -5.68
C TYR A 337 5.02 2.38 -6.83
N ARG A 338 4.65 2.70 -8.08
CA ARG A 338 5.18 2.05 -9.29
C ARG A 338 6.69 2.16 -9.40
N ASP A 339 7.28 3.29 -9.04
CA ASP A 339 8.73 3.49 -9.08
C ASP A 339 9.43 2.58 -8.06
N GLN A 340 8.84 2.43 -6.88
CA GLN A 340 9.35 1.53 -5.84
C GLN A 340 9.18 0.07 -6.25
N LEU A 341 8.02 -0.28 -6.82
CA LEU A 341 7.70 -1.63 -7.23
C LEU A 341 8.62 -2.11 -8.36
N VAL A 342 8.89 -1.26 -9.36
CA VAL A 342 9.80 -1.55 -10.48
C VAL A 342 11.25 -1.68 -10.03
N ALA A 343 11.67 -0.92 -9.01
CA ALA A 343 13.01 -1.00 -8.45
C ALA A 343 13.18 -2.17 -7.45
N GLY A 344 12.09 -2.79 -7.02
CA GLY A 344 12.07 -3.91 -6.08
C GLY A 344 12.10 -5.28 -6.76
N SER A 345 11.74 -6.31 -5.99
CA SER A 345 11.55 -7.67 -6.50
C SER A 345 10.22 -8.23 -6.06
N LEU A 346 9.48 -8.85 -6.99
CA LEU A 346 8.27 -9.61 -6.71
C LEU A 346 8.55 -11.10 -6.84
N ARG A 347 8.05 -11.89 -5.89
CA ARG A 347 8.10 -13.36 -5.93
C ARG A 347 6.71 -13.91 -5.67
N PHE A 348 6.29 -14.83 -6.52
CA PHE A 348 5.05 -15.60 -6.33
C PHE A 348 5.37 -16.89 -5.61
N SER A 349 4.53 -17.23 -4.65
CA SER A 349 4.48 -18.55 -4.04
C SER A 349 3.55 -19.48 -4.82
N PRO A 350 3.69 -20.82 -4.69
CA PRO A 350 2.79 -21.78 -5.32
C PRO A 350 1.31 -21.60 -4.96
N ASP A 351 1.02 -21.06 -3.77
CA ASP A 351 -0.34 -20.74 -3.30
C ASP A 351 -0.90 -19.43 -3.87
N GLY A 352 -0.17 -18.78 -4.79
CA GLY A 352 -0.56 -17.51 -5.40
C GLY A 352 -0.27 -16.27 -4.56
N SER A 353 0.27 -16.42 -3.35
CA SER A 353 0.69 -15.26 -2.54
C SER A 353 1.88 -14.54 -3.18
N ILE A 354 1.93 -13.23 -3.00
CA ILE A 354 2.95 -12.36 -3.57
C ILE A 354 3.81 -11.79 -2.44
N ARG A 355 5.12 -12.00 -2.50
CA ARG A 355 6.08 -11.30 -1.63
C ARG A 355 6.80 -10.23 -2.43
N VAL A 356 6.80 -9.00 -1.91
CA VAL A 356 7.46 -7.84 -2.52
C VAL A 356 8.58 -7.37 -1.58
N LEU A 357 9.82 -7.41 -2.05
CA LEU A 357 10.92 -6.66 -1.42
C LEU A 357 10.94 -5.27 -2.05
N MET A 358 10.49 -4.28 -1.29
CA MET A 358 10.29 -2.92 -1.78
C MET A 358 11.36 -1.97 -1.22
N PRO A 359 12.12 -1.26 -2.08
CA PRO A 359 12.98 -0.18 -1.61
C PRO A 359 12.14 0.98 -1.08
N SER A 360 12.65 1.66 -0.06
CA SER A 360 12.04 2.90 0.44
C SER A 360 12.12 4.00 -0.61
N PHE A 361 11.05 4.80 -0.76
CA PHE A 361 10.95 5.82 -1.80
C PHE A 361 12.14 6.77 -1.85
N ASP A 362 12.58 7.27 -0.69
CA ASP A 362 13.66 8.25 -0.59
C ASP A 362 15.04 7.68 -1.05
N THR A 363 15.16 6.35 -1.18
CA THR A 363 16.40 5.69 -1.67
C THR A 363 16.49 5.64 -3.20
N LEU A 364 15.37 5.82 -3.91
CA LEU A 364 15.32 5.72 -5.37
C LEU A 364 16.09 6.85 -6.07
N SER A 365 16.02 8.07 -5.53
CA SER A 365 16.75 9.23 -6.03
C SER A 365 18.25 9.07 -5.81
N ALA A 366 18.65 8.56 -4.64
CA ALA A 366 20.05 8.24 -4.34
C ALA A 366 20.61 7.19 -5.31
N ALA A 367 19.84 6.13 -5.59
CA ALA A 367 20.23 5.08 -6.52
C ALA A 367 20.40 5.60 -7.97
N ARG A 368 19.53 6.53 -8.42
CA ARG A 368 19.67 7.20 -9.72
C ARG A 368 20.89 8.12 -9.77
N ALA A 369 21.19 8.85 -8.70
CA ALA A 369 22.39 9.70 -8.63
C ALA A 369 23.67 8.86 -8.69
N THR A 370 23.74 7.73 -7.98
CA THR A 370 24.88 6.79 -8.06
C THR A 370 25.00 6.11 -9.43
N LYS A 371 23.90 5.85 -10.13
CA LYS A 371 23.94 5.32 -11.51
C LYS A 371 24.30 6.38 -12.55
N ALA A 372 24.02 7.65 -12.28
CA ALA A 372 24.33 8.79 -13.15
C ALA A 372 25.79 9.27 -13.02
N THR A 373 26.64 8.60 -12.22
CA THR A 373 28.09 8.80 -12.22
C THR A 373 28.81 7.64 -12.93
N PRO A 374 28.89 7.63 -14.28
CA PRO A 374 29.89 6.84 -14.96
C PRO A 374 31.21 7.63 -15.03
N ALA A 375 32.27 7.05 -14.46
CA ALA A 375 33.67 7.14 -14.86
C ALA A 375 34.10 8.24 -15.87
N ASP A 376 34.05 9.52 -15.48
CA ASP A 376 34.71 10.63 -16.21
C ASP A 376 36.21 10.74 -15.84
N ASN A 377 36.91 9.60 -15.84
CA ASN A 377 38.36 9.57 -15.82
C ASN A 377 38.90 8.26 -16.39
N VAL A 378 38.56 7.99 -17.65
CA VAL A 378 39.38 7.12 -18.50
C VAL A 378 39.77 7.92 -19.74
N ALA A 379 41.06 8.19 -19.85
CA ALA A 379 41.68 8.92 -20.93
C ALA A 379 41.23 8.40 -22.30
N LYS A 380 40.84 9.33 -23.18
CA LYS A 380 40.66 9.08 -24.62
C LYS A 380 41.95 8.48 -25.20
N PRO A 381 41.93 7.32 -25.88
CA PRO A 381 43.02 6.94 -26.76
C PRO A 381 42.97 7.84 -28.00
N ALA A 382 44.07 8.52 -28.29
CA ALA A 382 44.24 9.27 -29.52
C ALA A 382 44.27 8.30 -30.71
N LEU A 383 43.29 8.43 -31.63
CA LEU A 383 43.33 7.77 -32.92
C LEU A 383 44.41 8.46 -33.78
N GLN A 384 45.59 7.85 -33.90
CA GLN A 384 46.58 8.25 -34.91
C GLN A 384 46.14 7.72 -36.27
N LEU A 385 45.75 8.65 -37.14
CA LEU A 385 45.46 8.39 -38.54
C LEU A 385 46.79 8.12 -39.29
N ALA A 386 47.11 6.87 -39.57
CA ALA A 386 48.26 6.51 -40.39
C ALA A 386 47.97 6.90 -41.86
N LYS A 387 48.72 7.88 -42.38
CA LYS A 387 48.79 8.20 -43.81
C LYS A 387 49.40 7.02 -44.55
N ARG A 388 48.67 6.48 -45.53
CA ARG A 388 49.21 5.54 -46.52
C ARG A 388 49.60 6.34 -47.77
N THR A 389 50.88 6.28 -48.12
CA THR A 389 51.48 6.88 -49.31
C THR A 389 51.67 5.81 -50.38
N ALA A 390 51.00 5.98 -51.54
CA ALA A 390 51.37 5.63 -52.92
C ALA A 390 51.75 4.15 -53.27
N PRO A 391 51.90 3.76 -54.56
CA PRO A 391 52.08 4.54 -55.79
C PRO A 391 50.79 4.97 -56.50
#